data_AF-A0A932U3N5-F1
#
_entry.id   AF-A0A932U3N5-F1
#
_cell.length_a   1.000
_cell.length_b   1.000
_cell.length_c   1.000
_cell.angle_alpha   90.00
_cell.angle_beta   90.00
_cell.angle_gamma   90.00
#
_symmetry.space_group_name_H-M   'P 1'
#
loop_
_entity.id
_entity.type
_entity.pdbx_description
1 polymer ?
#
loop_
_entity_poly.entity_id
_entity_poly.type
_entity_poly.pdbx_seq_one_letter_code
_entity_poly.pdbx_strand_id
1 'polypeptide(L)'
;MTTIKTIRHGEFQVVASDRALDMNFAQKMGKALWAPMLIIGVMAFPVAFILGAVRAGLVANGTTVQQAATAAALGQYVPAVMFIGFMSVFAGIVFAIARILGILRTGGGRVQQTAGRQVLSYRMPVTAWGMILLMMMGMMMLLFAVIVHFVLGAIAYDAVVQGNQATIGTVDTWATWIEGLRRFGVATYLGSIALGLATIIQVLRFQSARVHELAQEGKVL
;
A
#
# COMPACT_ATOMS: atom_id res chain seq x y z
N MET A 1 -16.53 23.66 22.20
CA MET A 1 -15.84 24.02 20.94
C MET A 1 -14.35 23.72 21.15
N THR A 2 -13.72 22.81 20.40
CA THR A 2 -12.29 22.50 20.59
C THR A 2 -11.46 23.58 19.90
N THR A 3 -10.69 24.36 20.65
CA THR A 3 -9.81 25.38 20.08
C THR A 3 -8.58 24.72 19.49
N ILE A 4 -8.44 24.72 18.17
CA ILE A 4 -7.31 24.13 17.44
C ILE A 4 -6.40 25.27 17.01
N LYS A 5 -5.22 25.40 17.64
CA LYS A 5 -4.18 26.36 17.21
C LYS A 5 -2.94 25.60 16.74
N THR A 6 -2.42 25.97 15.57
CA THR A 6 -1.13 25.47 15.11
C THR A 6 -0.05 26.34 15.73
N ILE A 7 0.87 25.73 16.48
CA ILE A 7 1.98 26.42 17.13
C ILE A 7 3.29 25.68 16.83
N ARG A 8 4.41 26.39 16.94
CA ARG A 8 5.74 25.80 16.89
C ARG A 8 6.15 25.46 18.33
N HIS A 9 6.51 24.22 18.60
CA HIS A 9 6.99 23.74 19.90
C HIS A 9 8.37 23.12 19.72
N GLY A 10 9.41 23.88 20.05
CA GLY A 10 10.80 23.54 19.71
C GLY A 10 10.99 23.40 18.19
N GLU A 11 11.50 22.25 17.76
CA GLU A 11 11.68 21.91 16.33
C GLU A 11 10.37 21.45 15.64
N PHE A 12 9.29 21.22 16.38
CA PHE A 12 8.08 20.57 15.86
C PHE A 12 6.95 21.56 15.54
N GLN A 13 6.21 21.28 14.47
CA GLN A 13 4.90 21.90 14.23
C GLN A 13 3.81 21.06 14.88
N VAL A 14 3.08 21.65 15.81
CA VAL A 14 2.08 20.94 16.62
C VAL A 14 0.73 21.63 16.56
N VAL A 15 -0.30 20.83 16.82
CA VAL A 15 -1.67 21.27 17.00
C VAL A 15 -1.98 21.16 18.48
N ALA A 16 -2.20 22.31 19.12
CA ALA A 16 -2.62 22.39 20.51
C ALA A 16 -4.14 22.16 20.61
N SER A 17 -4.55 21.37 21.58
CA SER A 17 -5.96 21.03 21.85
C SER A 17 -6.16 20.76 23.34
N ASP A 18 -7.35 21.07 23.85
CA ASP A 18 -7.74 20.78 25.24
C ASP A 18 -8.00 19.28 25.46
N ARG A 19 -8.09 18.51 24.37
CA ARG A 19 -8.31 17.06 24.41
C ARG A 19 -7.48 16.29 23.39
N ALA A 20 -7.28 15.00 23.66
CA ALA A 20 -6.65 14.07 22.74
C ALA A 20 -7.41 14.04 21.41
N LEU A 21 -6.67 14.18 20.32
CA LEU A 21 -7.24 14.16 18.99
C LEU A 21 -7.47 12.71 18.55
N ASP A 22 -8.63 12.47 17.95
CA ASP A 22 -8.95 11.19 17.35
C ASP A 22 -8.08 10.90 16.11
N MET A 23 -8.18 9.65 15.66
CA MET A 23 -7.58 9.20 14.41
C MET A 23 -8.13 10.01 13.22
N ASN A 24 -7.23 10.43 12.32
CA ASN A 24 -7.63 11.00 11.04
C ASN A 24 -8.15 9.92 10.07
N PHE A 25 -8.63 10.35 8.90
CA PHE A 25 -9.23 9.44 7.91
C PHE A 25 -8.28 8.32 7.47
N ALA A 26 -7.05 8.64 7.09
CA ALA A 26 -6.06 7.64 6.65
C ALA A 26 -5.75 6.61 7.75
N GLN A 27 -5.72 7.05 9.02
CA GLN A 27 -5.50 6.16 10.18
C GLN A 27 -6.71 5.25 10.44
N LYS A 28 -7.94 5.76 10.27
CA LYS A 28 -9.17 4.95 10.35
C LYS A 28 -9.22 3.90 9.24
N MET A 29 -8.89 4.28 8.01
CA MET A 29 -8.74 3.33 6.91
C MET A 29 -7.66 2.30 7.22
N GLY A 30 -6.52 2.74 7.74
CA GLY A 30 -5.43 1.86 8.19
C GLY A 30 -5.90 0.79 9.16
N LYS A 31 -6.71 1.18 10.16
CA LYS A 31 -7.31 0.24 11.12
C LYS A 31 -8.22 -0.79 10.46
N ALA A 32 -9.00 -0.40 9.45
CA ALA A 32 -9.98 -1.26 8.81
C ALA A 32 -9.37 -2.18 7.73
N LEU A 33 -8.42 -1.68 6.95
CA LEU A 33 -8.01 -2.30 5.69
C LEU A 33 -6.70 -3.08 5.77
N TRP A 34 -5.87 -2.89 6.80
CA TRP A 34 -4.54 -3.54 6.85
C TRP A 34 -4.62 -5.07 6.77
N ALA A 35 -5.48 -5.70 7.57
CA ALA A 35 -5.57 -7.15 7.65
C ALA A 35 -6.24 -7.79 6.42
N PRO A 36 -7.40 -7.29 5.92
CA PRO A 36 -7.99 -7.81 4.69
C PRO A 36 -7.03 -7.76 3.50
N MET A 37 -6.29 -6.66 3.35
CA MET A 37 -5.31 -6.51 2.27
C MET A 37 -4.14 -7.49 2.45
N LEU A 38 -3.66 -7.70 3.67
CA LEU A 38 -2.62 -8.71 3.89
C LEU A 38 -3.12 -10.12 3.52
N ILE A 39 -4.35 -10.48 3.90
CA ILE A 39 -4.95 -11.79 3.63
C ILE A 39 -5.08 -12.02 2.12
N ILE A 40 -5.62 -11.07 1.37
CA ILE A 40 -5.71 -11.17 -0.09
C ILE A 40 -4.31 -11.35 -0.70
N GLY A 41 -3.33 -10.61 -0.18
CA GLY A 41 -1.93 -10.75 -0.58
C GLY A 41 -1.41 -12.16 -0.42
N VAL A 42 -1.55 -12.72 0.79
CA VAL A 42 -1.10 -14.09 1.13
C VAL A 42 -1.82 -15.14 0.30
N MET A 43 -3.10 -14.95 -0.01
CA MET A 43 -3.88 -15.92 -0.79
C MET A 43 -3.59 -15.84 -2.31
N ALA A 44 -3.25 -14.67 -2.83
CA ALA A 44 -3.03 -14.48 -4.26
C ALA A 44 -1.80 -15.22 -4.78
N PHE A 45 -0.70 -15.29 -4.01
CA PHE A 45 0.53 -15.97 -4.45
C PHE A 45 0.36 -17.48 -4.65
N PRO A 46 -0.25 -18.25 -3.71
CA PRO A 46 -0.60 -19.64 -3.94
C PRO A 46 -1.51 -19.86 -5.14
N VAL A 47 -2.52 -19.00 -5.33
CA VAL A 47 -3.41 -19.08 -6.50
C VAL A 47 -2.62 -18.90 -7.79
N ALA A 48 -1.78 -17.87 -7.87
CA ALA A 48 -0.92 -17.65 -9.02
C ALA A 48 0.05 -18.81 -9.27
N PHE A 49 0.60 -19.41 -8.21
CA PHE A 49 1.46 -20.59 -8.30
C PHE A 49 0.72 -21.79 -8.92
N ILE A 50 -0.50 -22.08 -8.46
CA ILE A 50 -1.33 -23.17 -9.01
C ILE A 50 -1.65 -22.90 -10.48
N LEU A 51 -2.08 -21.67 -10.82
CA LEU A 51 -2.35 -21.28 -12.21
C LEU A 51 -1.10 -21.40 -13.09
N GLY A 52 0.07 -21.06 -12.57
CA GLY A 52 1.36 -21.23 -13.23
C GLY A 52 1.70 -22.70 -13.50
N ALA A 53 1.44 -23.58 -12.53
CA ALA A 53 1.63 -25.02 -12.69
C ALA A 53 0.68 -25.62 -13.75
N VAL A 54 -0.59 -25.21 -13.73
CA VAL A 54 -1.58 -25.60 -14.77
C VAL A 54 -1.12 -25.14 -16.14
N ARG A 55 -0.68 -23.88 -16.27
CA ARG A 55 -0.14 -23.35 -17.52
C ARG A 55 1.06 -24.17 -18.01
N ALA A 56 2.03 -24.46 -17.14
CA ALA A 56 3.20 -25.24 -17.50
C ALA A 56 2.82 -26.63 -18.02
N GLY A 57 1.85 -27.29 -17.39
CA GLY A 57 1.32 -28.58 -17.87
C GLY A 57 0.68 -28.49 -19.26
N LEU A 58 -0.08 -27.43 -19.53
CA LEU A 58 -0.69 -27.18 -20.84
C LEU A 58 0.34 -26.86 -21.92
N VAL A 59 1.42 -26.14 -21.59
CA VAL A 59 2.51 -25.86 -22.53
C VAL A 59 3.30 -27.13 -22.85
N ALA A 60 3.56 -27.98 -21.86
CA ALA A 60 4.37 -29.19 -22.05
C ALA A 60 3.62 -30.32 -22.77
N ASN A 61 2.34 -30.50 -22.47
CA ASN A 61 1.58 -31.68 -22.90
C ASN A 61 0.33 -31.36 -23.73
N GLY A 62 0.05 -30.08 -23.99
CA GLY A 62 -1.13 -29.66 -24.75
C GLY A 62 -1.06 -30.11 -26.21
N THR A 63 -2.11 -30.76 -26.69
CA THR A 63 -2.19 -31.28 -28.07
C THR A 63 -3.28 -30.60 -28.88
N THR A 64 -4.17 -29.85 -28.23
CA THR A 64 -5.30 -29.16 -28.87
C THR A 64 -5.07 -27.66 -28.95
N VAL A 65 -5.68 -27.02 -29.95
CA VAL A 65 -5.64 -25.56 -30.12
C VAL A 65 -6.23 -24.85 -28.89
N GLN A 66 -7.28 -25.41 -28.28
CA GLN A 66 -7.92 -24.85 -27.09
C GLN A 66 -7.00 -24.90 -25.87
N GLN A 67 -6.18 -25.94 -25.71
CA GLN A 67 -5.18 -26.02 -24.65
C GLN A 67 -4.05 -25.02 -24.86
N ALA A 68 -3.59 -24.84 -26.10
CA ALA A 68 -2.60 -23.81 -26.44
C ALA A 68 -3.15 -22.39 -26.18
N ALA A 69 -4.39 -22.12 -26.55
CA ALA A 69 -5.07 -20.85 -26.28
C ALA A 69 -5.23 -20.60 -24.78
N THR A 70 -5.60 -21.62 -24.01
CA THR A 70 -5.69 -21.54 -22.54
C THR A 70 -4.32 -21.26 -21.93
N ALA A 71 -3.26 -21.90 -22.42
CA ALA A 71 -1.90 -21.64 -21.96
C ALA A 71 -1.43 -20.20 -22.24
N ALA A 72 -1.81 -19.64 -23.40
CA ALA A 72 -1.55 -18.25 -23.75
C ALA A 72 -2.29 -17.28 -22.82
N ALA A 73 -3.58 -17.51 -22.57
CA ALA A 73 -4.39 -16.71 -21.66
C ALA A 73 -3.85 -16.73 -20.22
N LEU A 74 -3.50 -17.93 -19.72
CA LEU A 74 -2.88 -18.09 -18.40
C LEU A 74 -1.52 -17.39 -18.32
N GLY A 75 -0.83 -17.20 -19.44
CA GLY A 75 0.41 -16.41 -19.51
C GLY A 75 0.22 -14.95 -19.10
N GLN A 76 -1.01 -14.43 -19.21
CA GLN A 76 -1.38 -13.08 -18.79
C GLN A 76 -2.08 -13.06 -17.44
N TYR A 77 -2.96 -14.04 -17.16
CA TYR A 77 -3.68 -14.10 -15.89
C TYR A 77 -2.78 -14.41 -14.68
N VAL A 78 -1.75 -15.27 -14.84
CA VAL A 78 -0.82 -15.57 -13.74
C VAL A 78 -0.12 -14.30 -13.24
N PRO A 79 0.53 -13.49 -14.11
CA PRO A 79 1.05 -12.18 -13.70
C PRO A 79 -0.01 -11.29 -13.05
N ALA A 80 -1.22 -11.20 -13.61
CA ALA A 80 -2.30 -10.38 -13.05
C ALA A 80 -2.61 -10.75 -11.59
N VAL A 81 -2.77 -12.05 -11.29
CA VAL A 81 -3.03 -12.54 -9.93
C VAL A 81 -1.84 -12.26 -9.01
N MET A 82 -0.60 -12.43 -9.48
CA MET A 82 0.58 -12.07 -8.68
C MET A 82 0.60 -10.58 -8.32
N PHE A 83 0.22 -9.69 -9.24
CA PHE A 83 0.19 -8.25 -8.97
C PHE A 83 -0.94 -7.84 -8.05
N ILE A 84 -2.09 -8.51 -8.10
CA ILE A 84 -3.10 -8.38 -7.05
C ILE A 84 -2.47 -8.70 -5.69
N GLY A 85 -1.70 -9.78 -5.62
CA GLY A 85 -0.92 -10.14 -4.42
C GLY A 85 0.02 -9.03 -3.96
N PHE A 86 0.90 -8.52 -4.84
CA PHE A 86 1.83 -7.44 -4.52
C PHE A 86 1.13 -6.16 -4.07
N MET A 87 0.14 -5.68 -4.81
CA MET A 87 -0.65 -4.50 -4.45
C MET A 87 -1.23 -4.65 -3.05
N SER A 88 -1.81 -5.82 -2.78
CA SER A 88 -2.49 -6.08 -1.53
C SER A 88 -1.52 -6.15 -0.34
N VAL A 89 -0.35 -6.78 -0.51
CA VAL A 89 0.70 -6.77 0.53
C VAL A 89 1.19 -5.34 0.79
N PHE A 90 1.53 -4.58 -0.25
CA PHE A 90 2.06 -3.22 -0.05
C PHE A 90 1.01 -2.29 0.53
N ALA A 91 -0.24 -2.35 0.06
CA ALA A 91 -1.35 -1.61 0.65
C ALA A 91 -1.55 -2.01 2.12
N GLY A 92 -1.50 -3.30 2.44
CA GLY A 92 -1.56 -3.81 3.82
C GLY A 92 -0.49 -3.19 4.72
N ILE A 93 0.76 -3.11 4.24
CA ILE A 93 1.87 -2.48 4.97
C ILE A 93 1.62 -0.98 5.18
N VAL A 94 1.24 -0.24 4.15
CA VAL A 94 0.99 1.21 4.27
C VAL A 94 -0.19 1.48 5.22
N PHE A 95 -1.25 0.68 5.14
CA PHE A 95 -2.38 0.76 6.07
C PHE A 95 -1.98 0.40 7.51
N ALA A 96 -1.09 -0.58 7.70
CA ALA A 96 -0.54 -0.89 9.02
C ALA A 96 0.29 0.28 9.58
N ILE A 97 1.11 0.94 8.77
CA ILE A 97 1.84 2.16 9.14
C ILE A 97 0.85 3.26 9.56
N ALA A 98 -0.19 3.51 8.75
CA ALA A 98 -1.21 4.50 9.09
C ALA A 98 -1.91 4.15 10.42
N ARG A 99 -2.23 2.88 10.66
CA ARG A 99 -2.78 2.41 11.94
C ARG A 99 -1.84 2.70 13.11
N ILE A 100 -0.54 2.39 12.98
CA ILE A 100 0.48 2.66 14.02
C ILE A 100 0.51 4.15 14.34
N LEU A 101 0.58 5.01 13.32
CA LEU A 101 0.56 6.47 13.50
C LEU A 101 -0.73 6.95 14.19
N GLY A 102 -1.86 6.30 13.92
CA GLY A 102 -3.12 6.56 14.61
C GLY A 102 -3.06 6.24 16.09
N ILE A 103 -2.53 5.07 16.45
CA ILE A 103 -2.36 4.64 17.84
C ILE A 103 -1.43 5.60 18.57
N LEU A 104 -0.28 5.96 17.99
CA LEU A 104 0.68 6.91 18.58
C LEU A 104 0.04 8.28 18.81
N ARG A 105 -0.74 8.78 17.84
CA ARG A 105 -1.46 10.06 17.95
C ARG A 105 -2.45 10.05 19.11
N THR A 106 -3.32 9.05 19.18
CA THR A 106 -4.34 8.97 20.23
C THR A 106 -3.74 8.65 21.60
N GLY A 107 -2.76 7.75 21.66
CA GLY A 107 -2.10 7.31 22.89
C GLY A 107 -1.29 8.42 23.53
N GLY A 108 -0.43 9.08 22.75
CA GLY A 108 0.37 10.22 23.22
C GLY A 108 -0.50 11.40 23.66
N GLY A 109 -1.65 11.60 23.01
CA GLY A 109 -2.63 12.59 23.43
C GLY A 109 -3.25 12.27 24.81
N ARG A 110 -3.64 11.02 25.04
CA ARG A 110 -4.24 10.58 26.32
C ARG A 110 -3.27 10.71 27.49
N VAL A 111 -2.00 10.36 27.29
CA VAL A 111 -0.96 10.53 28.33
C VAL A 111 -0.84 11.99 28.76
N GLN A 112 -0.84 12.93 27.81
CA GLN A 112 -0.81 14.36 28.10
C GLN A 112 -2.06 14.84 28.86
N GLN A 113 -3.25 14.35 28.49
CA GLN A 113 -4.49 14.68 29.21
C GLN A 113 -4.47 14.19 30.65
N THR A 114 -4.03 12.95 30.88
CA THR A 114 -3.95 12.37 32.23
C THR A 114 -2.95 13.12 33.11
N ALA A 115 -1.88 13.66 32.51
CA ALA A 115 -0.93 14.53 33.20
C ALA A 115 -1.50 15.94 33.52
N GLY A 116 -2.76 16.22 33.18
CA GLY A 116 -3.39 17.52 33.41
C GLY A 116 -2.84 18.65 32.55
N ARG A 117 -2.16 18.32 31.44
CA ARG A 117 -1.51 19.29 30.55
C ARG A 117 -2.28 19.45 29.24
N GLN A 118 -2.09 20.59 28.58
CA GLN A 118 -2.60 20.82 27.24
C GLN A 118 -2.04 19.78 26.27
N VAL A 119 -2.89 19.23 25.40
CA VAL A 119 -2.49 18.18 24.48
C VAL A 119 -1.86 18.80 23.24
N LEU A 120 -0.58 18.46 23.03
CA LEU A 120 0.14 18.76 21.80
C LEU A 120 0.15 17.53 20.91
N SER A 121 -0.42 17.67 19.72
CA SER A 121 -0.40 16.63 18.69
C SER A 121 0.49 17.04 17.53
N TYR A 122 1.41 16.18 17.11
CA TYR A 122 2.23 16.44 15.94
C TYR A 122 1.37 16.65 14.69
N ARG A 123 1.65 17.72 13.95
CA ARG A 123 1.03 17.96 12.64
C ARG A 123 1.53 16.90 11.65
N MET A 124 0.72 16.56 10.65
CA MET A 124 1.18 15.66 9.60
C MET A 124 2.44 16.22 8.92
N PRO A 125 3.57 15.49 8.96
CA PRO A 125 4.79 15.91 8.27
C PRO A 125 4.65 15.73 6.76
N VAL A 126 5.51 16.38 5.99
CA VAL A 126 5.53 16.28 4.52
C VAL A 126 5.79 14.83 4.07
N THR A 127 6.56 14.06 4.83
CA THR A 127 6.78 12.63 4.54
C THR A 127 5.49 11.81 4.60
N ALA A 128 4.53 12.18 5.44
CA ALA A 128 3.23 11.50 5.50
C ALA A 128 2.40 11.77 4.24
N TRP A 129 2.48 12.99 3.70
CA TRP A 129 1.85 13.35 2.42
C TRP A 129 2.50 12.62 1.25
N GLY A 130 3.84 12.58 1.22
CA GLY A 130 4.58 11.84 0.20
C GLY A 130 4.26 10.35 0.21
N MET A 131 4.13 9.73 1.39
CA MET A 131 3.66 8.35 1.52
C MET A 131 2.28 8.17 0.86
N ILE A 132 1.28 8.99 1.21
CA ILE A 132 -0.08 8.84 0.66
C ILE A 132 -0.08 9.02 -0.86
N LEU A 133 0.63 10.02 -1.38
CA LEU A 133 0.69 10.31 -2.81
C LEU A 133 1.37 9.18 -3.59
N LEU A 134 2.54 8.70 -3.14
CA LEU A 134 3.24 7.60 -3.79
C LEU A 134 2.44 6.30 -3.70
N MET A 135 1.76 6.02 -2.58
CA MET A 135 0.86 4.88 -2.47
C MET A 135 -0.24 4.93 -3.53
N MET A 136 -0.91 6.08 -3.69
CA MET A 136 -1.98 6.24 -4.68
C MET A 136 -1.45 6.04 -6.10
N MET A 137 -0.30 6.63 -6.42
CA MET A 137 0.35 6.46 -7.72
C MET A 137 0.70 4.99 -7.98
N GLY A 138 1.37 4.32 -7.04
CA GLY A 138 1.71 2.90 -7.14
C GLY A 138 0.48 2.01 -7.33
N MET A 139 -0.58 2.27 -6.56
CA MET A 139 -1.84 1.52 -6.65
C MET A 139 -2.48 1.67 -8.03
N MET A 140 -2.56 2.89 -8.55
CA MET A 140 -3.15 3.16 -9.87
C MET A 140 -2.38 2.46 -11.00
N MET A 141 -1.05 2.50 -10.95
CA MET A 141 -0.20 1.87 -11.96
C MET A 141 -0.33 0.34 -11.94
N LEU A 142 -0.30 -0.27 -10.76
CA LEU A 142 -0.42 -1.72 -10.64
C LEU A 142 -1.85 -2.19 -10.95
N LEU A 143 -2.89 -1.44 -10.58
CA LEU A 143 -4.27 -1.77 -10.91
C LEU A 143 -4.50 -1.71 -12.43
N PHE A 144 -3.98 -0.67 -13.08
CA PHE A 144 -4.00 -0.57 -14.54
C PHE A 144 -3.29 -1.76 -15.19
N ALA A 145 -2.09 -2.13 -14.71
CA ALA A 145 -1.36 -3.29 -15.22
C ALA A 145 -2.17 -4.59 -15.08
N VAL A 146 -2.86 -4.79 -13.95
CA VAL A 146 -3.74 -5.95 -13.74
C VAL A 146 -4.88 -5.97 -14.75
N ILE A 147 -5.58 -4.85 -14.92
CA ILE A 147 -6.69 -4.75 -15.88
C ILE A 147 -6.21 -5.08 -17.30
N VAL A 148 -5.08 -4.51 -17.71
CA VAL A 148 -4.51 -4.77 -19.03
C VAL A 148 -4.16 -6.25 -19.19
N HIS A 149 -3.54 -6.89 -18.20
CA HIS A 149 -3.26 -8.33 -18.28
C HIS A 149 -4.53 -9.18 -18.42
N PHE A 150 -5.64 -8.82 -17.76
CA PHE A 150 -6.90 -9.53 -17.95
C PHE A 150 -7.44 -9.37 -19.37
N VAL A 151 -7.40 -8.16 -19.92
CA VAL A 151 -7.81 -7.90 -21.31
C VAL A 151 -6.92 -8.64 -22.31
N LEU A 152 -5.60 -8.58 -22.11
CA LEU A 152 -4.64 -9.29 -22.96
C LEU A 152 -4.80 -10.80 -22.87
N GLY A 153 -5.18 -11.35 -21.72
CA GLY A 153 -5.45 -12.79 -21.58
C GLY A 153 -6.61 -13.26 -22.45
N ALA A 154 -7.70 -12.49 -22.51
CA ALA A 154 -8.84 -12.78 -23.39
C ALA A 154 -8.45 -12.66 -24.87
N ILE A 155 -7.75 -11.58 -25.24
CA ILE A 155 -7.30 -11.36 -26.62
C ILE A 155 -6.30 -12.45 -27.05
N ALA A 156 -5.39 -12.86 -26.17
CA ALA A 156 -4.41 -13.92 -26.44
C ALA A 156 -5.09 -15.26 -26.71
N TYR A 157 -6.14 -15.58 -25.96
CA TYR A 157 -6.94 -16.78 -26.18
C TYR A 157 -7.51 -16.78 -27.60
N ASP A 158 -8.25 -15.73 -27.96
CA ASP A 158 -8.93 -15.62 -29.26
C ASP A 158 -7.93 -15.62 -30.41
N ALA A 159 -6.80 -14.92 -30.25
CA ALA A 159 -5.75 -14.85 -31.26
C ALA A 159 -5.14 -16.22 -31.57
N VAL A 160 -4.92 -17.06 -30.53
CA VAL A 160 -4.42 -18.43 -30.72
C VAL A 160 -5.47 -19.32 -31.38
N VAL A 161 -6.73 -19.23 -30.97
CA VAL A 161 -7.84 -20.00 -31.59
C VAL A 161 -7.97 -19.67 -33.08
N GLN A 162 -7.81 -18.40 -33.45
CA GLN A 162 -7.93 -17.92 -34.83
C GLN A 162 -6.62 -18.04 -35.65
N GLY A 163 -5.51 -18.45 -35.02
CA GLY A 163 -4.20 -18.48 -35.66
C GLY A 163 -3.65 -17.09 -36.06
N ASN A 164 -4.12 -16.02 -35.42
CA ASN A 164 -3.78 -14.64 -35.77
C ASN A 164 -2.44 -14.21 -35.15
N GLN A 165 -1.36 -14.46 -35.88
CA GLN A 165 0.01 -14.15 -35.44
C GLN A 165 0.28 -12.65 -35.23
N ALA A 166 -0.39 -11.78 -35.98
CA ALA A 166 -0.23 -10.33 -35.82
C ALA A 166 -0.78 -9.85 -34.47
N THR A 167 -1.92 -10.38 -34.04
CA THR A 167 -2.49 -10.08 -32.72
C THR A 167 -1.65 -10.69 -31.59
N ILE A 168 -1.08 -11.89 -31.78
CA ILE A 168 -0.14 -12.49 -30.81
C ILE A 168 1.07 -11.56 -30.60
N GLY A 169 1.71 -11.09 -31.68
CA GLY A 169 2.83 -10.16 -31.57
C GLY A 169 2.45 -8.82 -30.90
N THR A 170 1.21 -8.36 -31.10
CA THR A 170 0.67 -7.18 -30.41
C THR A 170 0.53 -7.43 -28.90
N VAL A 171 0.02 -8.59 -28.49
CA VAL A 171 -0.08 -9.00 -27.08
C VAL A 171 1.29 -9.02 -26.42
N ASP A 172 2.31 -9.61 -27.07
CA ASP A 172 3.67 -9.69 -26.53
C ASP A 172 4.31 -8.30 -26.35
N THR A 173 4.08 -7.40 -27.30
CA THR A 173 4.53 -6.01 -27.23
C THR A 173 3.91 -5.30 -26.02
N TRP A 174 2.59 -5.44 -25.83
CA TRP A 174 1.91 -4.86 -24.67
C TRP A 174 2.37 -5.49 -23.36
N ALA A 175 2.57 -6.81 -23.31
CA ALA A 175 3.05 -7.49 -22.12
C ALA A 175 4.42 -6.95 -21.66
N THR A 176 5.29 -6.61 -22.61
CA THR A 176 6.61 -5.99 -22.34
C THR A 176 6.49 -4.60 -21.74
N TRP A 177 5.62 -3.73 -22.30
CA TRP A 177 5.35 -2.41 -21.75
C TRP A 177 4.78 -2.47 -20.33
N ILE A 178 3.82 -3.37 -20.12
CA ILE A 178 3.17 -3.55 -18.83
C ILE A 178 4.17 -4.08 -17.80
N GLU A 179 5.12 -4.91 -18.20
CA GLU A 179 6.22 -5.30 -17.32
C GLU A 179 7.05 -4.12 -16.81
N GLY A 180 7.41 -3.17 -17.68
CA GLY A 180 8.09 -1.94 -17.27
C GLY A 180 7.26 -1.14 -16.25
N LEU A 181 5.98 -0.93 -16.55
CA LEU A 181 5.05 -0.23 -15.66
C LEU A 181 4.92 -0.90 -14.29
N ARG A 182 4.85 -2.23 -14.26
CA ARG A 182 4.78 -3.02 -13.01
C ARG A 182 6.00 -2.79 -12.13
N ARG A 183 7.21 -2.90 -12.69
CA ARG A 183 8.45 -2.71 -11.94
C ARG A 183 8.53 -1.30 -11.35
N PHE A 184 8.11 -0.30 -12.13
CA PHE A 184 8.02 1.08 -11.67
C PHE A 184 6.94 1.29 -10.58
N GLY A 185 5.77 0.65 -10.73
CA GLY A 185 4.71 0.67 -9.73
C GLY A 185 5.15 0.06 -8.39
N VAL A 186 5.88 -1.05 -8.42
CA VAL A 186 6.48 -1.67 -7.21
C VAL A 186 7.48 -0.71 -6.57
N ALA A 187 8.39 -0.11 -7.35
CA ALA A 187 9.37 0.85 -6.83
C ALA A 187 8.70 2.07 -6.17
N THR A 188 7.60 2.56 -6.76
CA THR A 188 6.79 3.65 -6.22
C THR A 188 6.21 3.29 -4.85
N TYR A 189 5.70 2.05 -4.70
CA TYR A 189 5.20 1.54 -3.43
C TYR A 189 6.28 1.41 -2.36
N LEU A 190 7.46 0.89 -2.72
CA LEU A 190 8.59 0.81 -1.80
C LEU A 190 9.02 2.22 -1.33
N GLY A 191 9.02 3.20 -2.24
CA GLY A 191 9.22 4.61 -1.91
C GLY A 191 8.18 5.14 -0.92
N SER A 192 6.90 4.83 -1.12
CA SER A 192 5.83 5.16 -0.17
C SER A 192 6.10 4.57 1.22
N ILE A 193 6.46 3.29 1.30
CA ILE A 193 6.75 2.61 2.56
C ILE A 193 7.94 3.27 3.28
N ALA A 194 9.00 3.61 2.55
CA ALA A 194 10.16 4.31 3.12
C ALA A 194 9.76 5.66 3.72
N LEU A 195 8.91 6.45 3.04
CA LEU A 195 8.38 7.70 3.58
C LEU A 195 7.45 7.48 4.79
N GLY A 196 6.69 6.39 4.80
CA GLY A 196 5.88 5.97 5.94
C GLY A 196 6.72 5.65 7.19
N LEU A 197 7.83 4.93 7.00
CA LEU A 197 8.79 4.65 8.07
C LEU A 197 9.48 5.93 8.57
N ALA A 198 9.89 6.82 7.67
CA ALA A 198 10.44 8.13 8.02
C ALA A 198 9.45 8.97 8.85
N THR A 199 8.15 8.87 8.53
CA THR A 199 7.07 9.51 9.29
C THR A 199 6.95 8.94 10.70
N ILE A 200 7.05 7.61 10.85
CA ILE A 200 7.06 6.97 12.18
C ILE A 200 8.24 7.50 13.01
N ILE A 201 9.44 7.58 12.44
CA ILE A 201 10.63 8.11 13.15
C ILE A 201 10.38 9.53 13.66
N GLN A 202 9.82 10.42 12.83
CA GLN A 202 9.52 11.80 13.24
C GLN A 202 8.48 11.86 14.36
N VAL A 203 7.43 11.04 14.27
CA VAL A 203 6.40 10.97 15.33
C VAL A 203 6.99 10.43 16.63
N LEU A 204 7.83 9.40 16.57
CA LEU A 204 8.47 8.83 17.77
C LEU A 204 9.44 9.83 18.42
N ARG A 205 10.20 10.59 17.63
CA ARG A 205 11.04 11.69 18.14
C ARG A 205 10.22 12.72 18.91
N PHE A 206 9.10 13.15 18.32
CA PHE A 206 8.18 14.08 18.98
C PHE A 206 7.61 13.50 20.29
N GLN A 207 7.13 12.25 20.26
CA GLN A 207 6.57 11.59 21.45
C GLN A 207 7.62 11.45 22.55
N SER A 208 8.86 11.07 22.20
CA SER A 208 9.98 10.96 23.16
C SER A 208 10.29 12.31 23.81
N ALA A 209 10.40 13.38 23.03
CA ALA A 209 10.63 14.72 23.55
C ALA A 209 9.50 15.15 24.51
N ARG A 210 8.24 14.90 24.12
CA ARG A 210 7.10 15.27 24.96
C ARG A 210 7.04 14.49 26.27
N VAL A 211 7.39 13.20 26.26
CA VAL A 211 7.46 12.39 27.49
C VAL A 211 8.53 12.92 28.44
N HIS A 212 9.70 13.32 27.93
CA HIS A 212 10.76 13.91 28.75
C HIS A 212 10.33 15.24 29.38
N GLU A 213 9.68 16.11 28.62
CA GLU A 213 9.14 17.38 29.13
C GLU A 213 8.13 17.13 30.28
N LEU A 214 7.18 16.22 30.07
CA LEU A 214 6.20 15.87 31.10
C LEU A 214 6.85 15.30 32.37
N ALA A 215 7.90 14.47 32.22
CA ALA A 215 8.61 13.88 33.34
C ALA A 215 9.42 14.92 34.14
N GLN A 216 9.98 15.93 33.47
CA GLN A 216 10.69 17.03 34.13
C GLN A 216 9.72 17.97 34.84
N GLU A 217 8.61 18.35 34.18
CA GLU A 217 7.56 19.17 34.78
C GLU A 217 6.90 18.49 35.99
N GLY A 218 6.80 17.16 36.00
CA GLY A 218 6.26 16.38 37.11
C GLY A 218 7.16 16.31 38.34
N LYS A 219 8.46 16.65 38.23
CA LYS A 219 9.38 16.73 39.38
C LYS A 219 9.31 18.07 40.14
N VAL A 220 8.60 19.06 39.58
CA VAL A 220 8.50 20.42 40.13
C VAL A 220 7.18 20.63 40.90
N LEU A 221 6.33 19.59 40.96
CA LEU A 221 5.12 19.52 41.80
C LEU A 221 5.40 18.66 43.03
#